data_AF-A0A5D8QH41-F1
#
_entry.id   AF-A0A5D8QH41-F1
#
_cell.length_a   1.000
_cell.length_b   1.000
_cell.length_c   1.000
_cell.angle_alpha   90.00
_cell.angle_beta   90.00
_cell.angle_gamma   90.00
#
_symmetry.space_group_name_H-M   'P 1'
#
loop_
_entity.id
_entity.type
_entity.pdbx_description
1 polymer ?
#
loop_
_entity_poly.entity_id
_entity_poly.type
_entity_poly.pdbx_seq_one_letter_code
_entity_poly.pdbx_strand_id
1 'polypeptide(L)'
;MFIDVVVISLIIAIIRGVDIKAAAQYEIRGSYLFALGLLIETVSVLYAKEIGHLRYWLYLSSFAFLMVAVYMNRDNRVFWPVGIGVFLNMVVIALNGGRMPVLLKAARKAGFTELADSLARGGLISHVMITPGTPLWILGDIIYIPKPYPRPDVLSIGDIFICIGLFFLIQDILVKKAGEGSGCSGKKVQDN
;
A
#
# COMPACT_ATOMS: atom_id res chain seq x y z
N MET A 1 6.86 -6.12 -3.01
CA MET A 1 5.59 -6.65 -2.46
C MET A 1 4.33 -6.07 -3.11
N PHE A 2 4.06 -4.76 -3.09
CA PHE A 2 2.80 -4.23 -3.62
C PHE A 2 2.57 -4.57 -5.10
N ILE A 3 3.60 -4.45 -5.94
CA ILE A 3 3.55 -4.87 -7.34
C ILE A 3 3.20 -6.36 -7.45
N ASP A 4 3.78 -7.21 -6.58
CA ASP A 4 3.54 -8.64 -6.58
C ASP A 4 2.06 -8.95 -6.23
N VAL A 5 1.49 -8.24 -5.26
CA VAL A 5 0.07 -8.32 -4.90
C VAL A 5 -0.82 -7.88 -6.06
N VAL A 6 -0.49 -6.77 -6.74
CA VAL A 6 -1.22 -6.33 -7.94
C VAL A 6 -1.19 -7.41 -9.01
N VAL A 7 -0.01 -7.95 -9.34
CA VAL A 7 0.15 -9.00 -10.36
C VAL A 7 -0.65 -10.25 -9.99
N ILE A 8 -0.54 -10.75 -8.75
CA ILE A 8 -1.28 -11.92 -8.28
C ILE A 8 -2.79 -11.68 -8.35
N SER A 9 -3.25 -10.49 -7.95
CA SER A 9 -4.66 -10.11 -8.02
C SER A 9 -5.17 -10.13 -9.45
N LEU A 10 -4.39 -9.59 -10.40
CA LEU A 10 -4.74 -9.59 -11.82
C LEU A 10 -4.80 -11.02 -12.39
N ILE A 11 -3.81 -11.87 -12.07
CA ILE A 11 -3.81 -13.28 -12.49
C ILE A 11 -5.06 -14.00 -11.99
N ILE A 12 -5.40 -13.83 -10.71
CA ILE A 12 -6.58 -14.47 -10.11
C ILE A 12 -7.88 -13.94 -10.75
N ALA A 13 -7.96 -12.66 -11.07
CA ALA A 13 -9.11 -12.09 -11.77
C ALA A 13 -9.27 -12.65 -13.19
N ILE A 14 -8.16 -12.84 -13.92
CA ILE A 14 -8.18 -13.47 -15.25
C ILE A 14 -8.63 -14.93 -15.16
N ILE A 15 -8.11 -15.70 -14.19
CA ILE A 15 -8.53 -17.10 -13.96
C ILE A 15 -10.03 -17.19 -13.64
N ARG A 16 -10.59 -16.17 -12.99
CA ARG A 16 -12.04 -16.05 -12.72
C ARG A 16 -12.89 -15.68 -13.94
N GLY A 17 -12.28 -15.49 -15.12
CA GLY A 17 -13.00 -15.17 -16.35
C GLY A 17 -13.57 -13.75 -16.39
N VAL A 18 -12.97 -12.81 -15.65
CA VAL A 18 -13.45 -11.44 -15.59
C VAL A 18 -13.13 -10.68 -16.89
N ASP A 19 -14.11 -9.90 -17.39
CA ASP A 19 -13.86 -8.92 -18.43
C ASP A 19 -13.07 -7.73 -17.86
N ILE A 20 -11.80 -7.60 -18.25
CA ILE A 20 -10.90 -6.51 -17.82
C ILE A 20 -11.46 -5.13 -18.20
N LYS A 21 -12.34 -5.05 -19.22
CA LYS A 21 -13.04 -3.81 -19.57
C LYS A 21 -13.97 -3.32 -18.47
N ALA A 22 -14.41 -4.18 -17.55
CA ALA A 22 -15.19 -3.79 -16.38
C ALA A 22 -14.43 -2.84 -15.45
N ALA A 23 -13.09 -2.91 -15.44
CA ALA A 23 -12.24 -2.00 -14.67
C ALA A 23 -12.40 -0.53 -15.08
N ALA A 24 -12.69 -0.26 -16.35
CA ALA A 24 -12.83 1.09 -16.88
C ALA A 24 -14.08 1.83 -16.36
N GLN A 25 -15.04 1.10 -15.76
CA GLN A 25 -16.30 1.66 -15.26
C GLN A 25 -16.35 1.79 -13.74
N TYR A 26 -15.24 1.53 -13.04
CA TYR A 26 -15.16 1.68 -11.61
C TYR A 26 -14.51 3.02 -11.26
N GLU A 27 -15.31 3.95 -10.74
CA GLU A 27 -14.82 5.25 -10.30
C GLU A 27 -14.42 5.19 -8.83
N ILE A 28 -13.12 5.12 -8.57
CA ILE A 28 -12.58 5.36 -7.23
C ILE A 28 -12.70 6.86 -6.96
N ARG A 29 -13.56 7.23 -6.00
CA ARG A 29 -13.75 8.64 -5.62
C ARG A 29 -12.42 9.20 -5.11
N GLY A 30 -11.99 10.34 -5.63
CA GLY A 30 -10.73 10.95 -5.19
C GLY A 30 -9.48 10.15 -5.58
N SER A 31 -9.50 9.38 -6.67
CA SER A 31 -8.32 8.66 -7.19
C SER A 31 -7.07 9.55 -7.32
N TYR A 32 -7.26 10.83 -7.68
CA TYR A 32 -6.20 11.83 -7.74
C TYR A 32 -5.51 12.09 -6.39
N LEU A 33 -6.20 11.88 -5.25
CA LEU A 33 -5.62 12.02 -3.91
C LEU A 33 -4.67 10.88 -3.58
N PHE A 34 -4.95 9.66 -4.06
CA PHE A 34 -4.00 8.55 -3.95
C PHE A 34 -2.72 8.86 -4.75
N ALA A 35 -2.87 9.32 -5.99
CA ALA A 35 -1.73 9.71 -6.83
C ALA A 35 -0.95 10.89 -6.22
N LEU A 36 -1.65 11.90 -5.70
CA LEU A 36 -1.04 13.06 -5.05
C LEU A 36 -0.29 12.68 -3.77
N GLY A 37 -0.87 11.83 -2.93
CA GLY A 37 -0.21 11.31 -1.73
C GLY A 37 1.08 10.59 -2.09
N LEU A 38 1.03 9.62 -3.02
CA LEU A 38 2.22 8.89 -3.49
C LEU A 38 3.28 9.80 -4.11
N LEU A 39 2.86 10.84 -4.85
CA LEU A 39 3.77 11.81 -5.43
C LEU A 39 4.48 12.63 -4.35
N ILE A 40 3.74 13.15 -3.36
CA ILE A 40 4.31 13.92 -2.25
C ILE A 40 5.27 13.04 -1.43
N GLU A 41 4.90 11.79 -1.15
CA GLU A 41 5.77 10.83 -0.50
C GLU A 41 7.07 10.65 -1.29
N THR A 42 6.98 10.37 -2.59
CA THR A 42 8.13 10.17 -3.46
C THR A 42 9.05 11.40 -3.49
N VAL A 43 8.47 12.60 -3.66
CA VAL A 43 9.22 13.86 -3.64
C VAL A 43 9.88 14.08 -2.28
N SER A 44 9.18 13.79 -1.18
CA SER A 44 9.72 13.96 0.17
C SER A 44 10.92 13.06 0.44
N VAL A 45 10.96 11.86 -0.17
CA VAL A 45 12.07 10.91 -0.01
C VAL A 45 13.22 11.26 -0.94
N LEU A 46 12.96 11.57 -2.21
CA LEU A 46 13.99 11.86 -3.22
C LEU A 46 14.71 13.18 -2.95
N TYR A 47 13.98 14.23 -2.57
CA TYR A 47 14.51 15.58 -2.34
C TYR A 47 14.67 15.90 -0.84
N ALA A 48 14.87 14.88 -0.03
CA ALA A 48 14.93 15.01 1.42
C ALA A 48 16.02 15.95 1.92
N LYS A 49 17.16 16.04 1.21
CA LYS A 49 18.29 16.90 1.58
C LYS A 49 17.98 18.37 1.31
N GLU A 50 17.31 18.65 0.20
CA GLU A 50 16.93 19.96 -0.29
C GLU A 50 15.78 20.55 0.53
N ILE A 51 14.83 19.71 0.92
CA ILE A 51 13.62 20.09 1.66
C ILE A 51 13.90 20.24 3.16
N GLY A 52 14.89 19.53 3.70
CA GLY A 52 15.30 19.64 5.11
C GLY A 52 14.18 19.33 6.10
N HIS A 53 13.93 20.23 7.06
CA HIS A 53 12.92 20.02 8.12
C HIS A 53 11.48 19.97 7.59
N LEU A 54 11.19 20.60 6.44
CA LEU A 54 9.86 20.57 5.84
C LEU A 54 9.49 19.16 5.34
N ARG A 55 10.48 18.28 5.17
CA ARG A 55 10.30 16.90 4.72
C ARG A 55 9.32 16.15 5.61
N TYR A 56 9.44 16.31 6.93
CA TYR A 56 8.59 15.63 7.90
C TYR A 56 7.11 15.96 7.65
N TRP A 57 6.79 17.25 7.51
CA TRP A 57 5.43 17.72 7.31
C TRP A 57 4.87 17.35 5.93
N LEU A 58 5.71 17.42 4.89
CA LEU A 58 5.33 16.93 3.56
C LEU A 58 5.09 15.43 3.56
N TYR A 59 5.93 14.66 4.23
CA TYR A 59 5.74 13.22 4.30
C TYR A 59 4.49 12.86 5.11
N LEU A 60 4.20 13.55 6.21
CA LEU A 60 2.93 13.32 6.92
C LEU A 60 1.69 13.78 6.14
N SER A 61 1.81 14.84 5.33
CA SER A 61 0.68 15.28 4.52
C SER A 61 0.33 14.27 3.42
N SER A 62 1.30 13.48 2.90
CA SER A 62 0.98 12.40 1.98
C SER A 62 0.01 11.39 2.59
N PHE A 63 0.26 10.96 3.84
CA PHE A 63 -0.64 10.07 4.58
C PHE A 63 -2.02 10.71 4.78
N ALA A 64 -2.09 12.01 5.06
CA ALA A 64 -3.37 12.71 5.18
C ALA A 64 -4.17 12.63 3.86
N PHE A 65 -3.54 12.85 2.71
CA PHE A 65 -4.20 12.70 1.41
C PHE A 65 -4.68 11.26 1.16
N LEU A 66 -3.86 10.26 1.48
CA LEU A 66 -4.26 8.85 1.39
C LEU A 66 -5.45 8.54 2.30
N MET A 67 -5.45 9.04 3.54
CA MET A 67 -6.54 8.84 4.49
C MET A 67 -7.82 9.54 4.06
N VAL A 68 -7.75 10.74 3.48
CA VAL A 68 -8.92 11.41 2.88
C VAL A 68 -9.47 10.58 1.73
N ALA A 69 -8.61 10.07 0.84
CA ALA A 69 -9.02 9.24 -0.28
C ALA A 69 -9.71 7.95 0.19
N VAL A 70 -9.17 7.28 1.21
CA VAL A 70 -9.80 6.12 1.85
C VAL A 70 -11.16 6.49 2.45
N TYR A 71 -11.23 7.61 3.18
CA TYR A 71 -12.45 8.07 3.82
C TYR A 71 -13.56 8.42 2.83
N MET A 72 -13.22 8.98 1.67
CA MET A 72 -14.15 9.22 0.56
C MET A 72 -14.77 7.94 -0.01
N ASN A 73 -14.13 6.78 0.21
CA ASN A 73 -14.57 5.47 -0.25
C ASN A 73 -14.99 4.54 0.92
N ARG A 74 -15.24 5.09 2.12
CA ARG A 74 -15.55 4.32 3.35
C ARG A 74 -16.79 3.43 3.26
N ASP A 75 -17.72 3.75 2.37
CA ASP A 75 -18.94 2.98 2.13
C ASP A 75 -18.60 1.59 1.56
N ASN A 76 -17.48 1.47 0.85
CA ASN A 76 -16.95 0.19 0.41
C ASN A 76 -16.02 -0.39 1.49
N ARG A 77 -16.45 -1.51 2.10
CA ARG A 77 -15.71 -2.23 3.15
C ARG A 77 -14.30 -2.63 2.74
N VAL A 78 -14.05 -2.76 1.43
CA VAL A 78 -12.74 -3.13 0.88
C VAL A 78 -11.66 -2.07 1.13
N PHE A 79 -12.04 -0.81 1.34
CA PHE A 79 -11.10 0.26 1.70
C PHE A 79 -10.68 0.24 3.17
N TRP A 80 -11.40 -0.46 4.05
CA TRP A 80 -11.10 -0.46 5.49
C TRP A 80 -9.74 -1.08 5.82
N PRO A 81 -9.35 -2.26 5.30
CA PRO A 81 -8.00 -2.77 5.52
C PRO A 81 -6.92 -1.81 5.02
N VAL A 82 -7.11 -1.17 3.85
CA VAL A 82 -6.17 -0.16 3.33
C VAL A 82 -6.04 1.00 4.33
N GLY A 83 -7.17 1.54 4.80
CA GLY A 83 -7.20 2.63 5.78
C GLY A 83 -6.50 2.28 7.09
N ILE A 84 -6.77 1.10 7.63
CA ILE A 84 -6.13 0.62 8.87
C ILE A 84 -4.62 0.54 8.66
N GLY A 85 -4.17 -0.07 7.55
CA GLY A 85 -2.74 -0.21 7.30
C GLY A 85 -2.02 1.12 7.09
N VAL A 86 -2.60 2.02 6.31
CA VAL A 86 -2.08 3.38 6.11
C VAL A 86 -2.02 4.15 7.43
N PHE A 87 -3.07 4.06 8.26
CA PHE A 87 -3.12 4.71 9.56
C PHE A 87 -2.06 4.17 10.52
N LEU A 88 -1.88 2.84 10.60
CA LEU A 88 -0.85 2.23 11.43
C LEU A 88 0.54 2.72 11.03
N ASN A 89 0.86 2.68 9.73
CA ASN A 89 2.14 3.16 9.23
C ASN A 89 2.34 4.65 9.51
N MET A 90 1.33 5.48 9.27
CA MET A 90 1.36 6.91 9.57
C MET A 90 1.70 7.18 11.05
N VAL A 91 1.02 6.51 11.99
CA VAL A 91 1.24 6.73 13.43
C VAL A 91 2.65 6.31 13.83
N VAL A 92 3.12 5.15 13.36
CA VAL A 92 4.49 4.68 13.62
C VAL A 92 5.51 5.69 13.09
N ILE A 93 5.35 6.12 11.84
CA ILE A 93 6.26 7.06 11.17
C ILE A 93 6.26 8.42 11.89
N ALA A 94 5.08 8.94 12.26
CA ALA A 94 4.96 10.21 12.96
C ALA A 94 5.68 10.19 14.32
N LEU A 95 5.46 9.15 15.12
CA LEU A 95 6.09 9.02 16.45
C LEU A 95 7.60 8.77 16.38
N ASN A 96 8.12 8.38 15.22
CA ASN A 96 9.54 8.14 14.98
C ASN A 96 10.20 9.25 14.14
N GLY A 97 9.61 10.45 14.12
CA GLY A 97 10.20 11.63 13.48
C GLY A 97 10.19 11.58 11.94
N GLY A 98 9.17 10.93 11.36
CA GLY A 98 9.02 10.78 9.91
C GLY A 98 9.89 9.67 9.33
N ARG A 99 10.18 8.64 10.13
CA ARG A 99 11.01 7.49 9.74
C ARG A 99 10.34 6.20 10.17
N MET A 100 10.40 5.20 9.30
CA MET A 100 9.92 3.87 9.61
C MET A 100 10.97 3.10 10.44
N PRO A 101 10.63 2.56 11.62
CA PRO A 101 11.53 1.71 12.37
C PRO A 101 11.72 0.36 11.69
N VAL A 102 12.97 -0.10 11.59
CA VAL A 102 13.34 -1.35 10.92
C VAL A 102 14.12 -2.27 11.84
N LEU A 103 13.75 -3.55 11.84
CA LEU A 103 14.52 -4.59 12.52
C LEU A 103 15.75 -4.94 11.67
N LEU A 104 16.93 -4.52 12.15
CA LEU A 104 18.20 -4.69 11.44
C LEU A 104 18.47 -6.15 11.00
N LYS A 105 18.14 -7.11 11.88
CA LYS A 105 18.31 -8.54 11.60
C LYS A 105 17.40 -9.02 10.46
N ALA A 106 16.18 -8.50 10.36
CA ALA A 106 15.27 -8.80 9.27
C ALA A 106 15.77 -8.19 7.96
N ALA A 107 16.22 -6.92 7.98
CA ALA A 107 16.77 -6.23 6.82
C ALA A 107 17.99 -6.97 6.24
N ARG A 108 18.94 -7.39 7.09
CA ARG A 108 20.10 -8.20 6.67
C ARG A 108 19.68 -9.53 6.04
N LYS A 109 18.71 -10.23 6.63
CA LYS A 109 18.19 -11.49 6.08
C LYS A 109 17.45 -11.32 4.74
N ALA A 110 16.84 -10.16 4.51
CA ALA A 110 16.22 -9.79 3.24
C ALA A 110 17.24 -9.38 2.16
N GLY A 111 18.53 -9.28 2.49
CA GLY A 111 19.58 -8.88 1.55
C GLY A 111 19.82 -7.36 1.53
N PHE A 112 19.15 -6.59 2.40
CA PHE A 112 19.37 -5.15 2.55
C PHE A 112 20.57 -4.86 3.46
N THR A 113 21.73 -5.47 3.18
CA THR A 113 22.93 -5.34 4.03
C THR A 113 23.48 -3.92 4.04
N GLU A 114 23.56 -3.25 2.90
CA GLU A 114 24.03 -1.86 2.82
C GLU A 114 23.09 -0.87 3.54
N LEU A 115 21.78 -1.11 3.42
CA LEU A 115 20.75 -0.39 4.17
C LEU A 115 20.98 -0.58 5.66
N ALA A 116 21.14 -1.83 6.10
CA ALA A 116 21.37 -2.19 7.48
C ALA A 116 22.63 -1.52 8.05
N ASP A 117 23.73 -1.56 7.32
CA ASP A 117 24.97 -0.95 7.77
C ASP A 117 24.89 0.59 7.80
N SER A 118 24.12 1.19 6.88
CA SER A 118 23.82 2.63 6.92
C SER A 118 22.93 3.00 8.11
N LEU A 119 21.92 2.19 8.42
CA LEU A 119 21.09 2.35 9.62
C LEU A 119 21.94 2.26 10.90
N ALA A 120 22.90 1.34 10.93
CA ALA A 120 23.83 1.19 12.06
C ALA A 120 24.76 2.39 12.28
N ARG A 121 25.02 3.20 11.25
CA ARG A 121 25.90 4.38 11.33
C ARG A 121 25.18 5.69 11.65
N GLY A 122 23.87 5.69 11.84
CA GLY A 122 23.13 6.92 12.20
C GLY A 122 21.76 7.12 11.55
N GLY A 123 21.18 6.08 10.95
CA GLY A 123 19.85 6.13 10.35
C GLY A 123 19.82 6.67 8.92
N LEU A 124 18.75 6.36 8.21
CA LEU A 124 18.47 6.86 6.86
C LEU A 124 17.42 7.97 6.90
N ILE A 125 17.25 8.64 5.76
CA ILE A 125 16.20 9.65 5.57
C ILE A 125 14.82 9.08 5.90
N SER A 126 14.52 7.87 5.41
CA SER A 126 13.20 7.24 5.52
C SER A 126 13.10 6.18 6.62
N HIS A 127 14.22 5.69 7.15
CA HIS A 127 14.23 4.56 8.08
C HIS A 127 15.12 4.82 9.30
N VAL A 128 14.75 4.23 10.43
CA VAL A 128 15.52 4.26 11.68
C VAL A 128 15.68 2.85 12.24
N MET A 129 16.78 2.59 12.95
CA MET A 129 16.96 1.30 13.62
C MET A 129 16.02 1.17 14.82
N ILE A 130 15.43 0.00 15.01
CA ILE A 130 14.72 -0.34 16.25
C ILE A 130 15.71 -0.44 17.41
N THR A 131 15.44 0.32 18.47
CA THR A 131 16.15 0.33 19.75
C THR A 131 15.12 0.20 20.90
N PRO A 132 15.53 -0.06 22.15
CA PRO A 132 14.58 -0.20 23.27
C PRO A 132 13.68 1.02 23.50
N GLY A 133 14.08 2.23 23.06
CA GLY A 133 13.29 3.45 23.18
C GLY A 133 12.43 3.78 21.96
N THR A 134 12.45 2.95 20.91
CA THR A 134 11.73 3.22 19.65
C THR A 134 10.21 3.08 19.84
N PRO A 135 9.43 4.16 19.68
CA PRO A 135 7.97 4.09 19.83
C PRO A 135 7.33 3.15 18.80
N LEU A 136 6.38 2.33 19.26
CA LEU A 136 5.59 1.41 18.42
C LEU A 136 6.41 0.53 17.46
N TRP A 137 7.63 0.15 17.85
CA TRP A 137 8.53 -0.65 17.02
C TRP A 137 7.91 -1.97 16.53
N ILE A 138 6.96 -2.54 17.28
CA ILE A 138 6.27 -3.79 16.91
C ILE A 138 5.40 -3.65 15.66
N LEU A 139 5.00 -2.43 15.33
CA LEU A 139 4.23 -2.09 14.13
C LEU A 139 5.15 -1.64 12.98
N GLY A 140 6.46 -1.52 13.20
CA GLY A 140 7.44 -1.18 12.17
C GLY A 140 7.82 -2.37 11.27
N ASP A 141 8.87 -2.22 10.49
CA ASP A 141 9.35 -3.25 9.56
C ASP A 141 10.11 -4.34 10.31
N ILE A 142 9.37 -5.35 10.78
CA ILE A 142 9.91 -6.45 11.59
C ILE A 142 9.68 -7.83 10.98
N ILE A 143 8.76 -7.95 10.02
CA ILE A 143 8.32 -9.23 9.47
C ILE A 143 9.16 -9.57 8.25
N TYR A 144 10.15 -10.44 8.43
CA TYR A 144 10.99 -10.92 7.34
C TYR A 144 10.23 -11.92 6.44
N ILE A 145 10.20 -11.67 5.14
CA ILE A 145 9.73 -12.62 4.12
C ILE A 145 10.93 -13.36 3.50
N PRO A 146 11.13 -14.65 3.78
CA PRO A 146 12.22 -15.43 3.22
C PRO A 146 11.95 -15.90 1.78
N LYS A 147 13.00 -16.40 1.13
CA LYS A 147 12.86 -17.29 -0.04
C LYS A 147 11.93 -18.48 0.31
N PRO A 148 11.12 -19.01 -0.61
CA PRO A 148 11.19 -18.90 -2.08
C PRO A 148 10.52 -17.66 -2.69
N TYR A 149 10.06 -16.70 -1.86
CA TYR A 149 9.56 -15.44 -2.39
C TYR A 149 10.63 -14.75 -3.27
N PRO A 150 10.32 -14.36 -4.52
CA PRO A 150 11.32 -13.88 -5.48
C PRO A 150 12.08 -12.64 -5.04
N ARG A 151 11.46 -11.82 -4.17
CA ARG A 151 12.01 -10.54 -3.69
C ARG A 151 11.95 -10.50 -2.16
N PRO A 152 12.83 -11.21 -1.42
CA PRO A 152 12.85 -11.17 0.04
C PRO A 152 12.73 -9.74 0.57
N ASP A 153 11.87 -9.53 1.55
CA ASP A 153 11.45 -8.19 1.97
C ASP A 153 11.27 -8.14 3.49
N VAL A 154 11.10 -6.95 4.05
CA VAL A 154 10.72 -6.76 5.45
C VAL A 154 9.46 -5.92 5.50
N LEU A 155 8.44 -6.44 6.19
CA LEU A 155 7.13 -5.80 6.24
C LEU A 155 6.79 -5.29 7.62
N SER A 156 5.96 -4.26 7.62
CA SER A 156 5.18 -3.85 8.77
C SER A 156 3.83 -4.57 8.85
N ILE A 157 3.19 -4.46 10.02
CA ILE A 157 1.81 -4.92 10.18
C ILE A 157 0.87 -4.09 9.31
N GLY A 158 1.15 -2.79 9.13
CA GLY A 158 0.35 -1.94 8.25
C GLY A 158 0.43 -2.39 6.79
N ASP A 159 1.60 -2.81 6.31
CA ASP A 159 1.78 -3.31 4.95
C ASP A 159 0.93 -4.56 4.66
N ILE A 160 0.78 -5.45 5.64
CA ILE A 160 -0.10 -6.63 5.52
C ILE A 160 -1.55 -6.19 5.30
N PHE A 161 -2.04 -5.23 6.10
CA PHE A 161 -3.38 -4.68 5.95
C PHE A 161 -3.58 -3.99 4.59
N ILE A 162 -2.59 -3.20 4.14
CA ILE A 162 -2.63 -2.56 2.82
C ILE A 162 -2.65 -3.61 1.72
N CYS A 163 -1.83 -4.65 1.79
CA CYS A 163 -1.80 -5.72 0.77
C CYS A 163 -3.10 -6.51 0.70
N ILE A 164 -3.69 -6.85 1.85
CA ILE A 164 -5.00 -7.52 1.91
C ILE A 164 -6.06 -6.61 1.29
N GLY A 165 -6.09 -5.34 1.67
CA GLY A 165 -7.03 -4.36 1.12
C GLY A 165 -6.87 -4.15 -0.38
N LEU A 166 -5.63 -4.03 -0.86
CA LEU A 166 -5.30 -3.87 -2.27
C LEU A 166 -5.72 -5.09 -3.10
N PHE A 167 -5.47 -6.30 -2.58
CA PHE A 167 -5.92 -7.54 -3.21
C PHE A 167 -7.44 -7.54 -3.38
N PHE A 168 -8.18 -7.32 -2.29
CA PHE A 168 -9.64 -7.30 -2.34
C PHE A 168 -10.16 -6.14 -3.18
N LEU A 169 -9.49 -4.99 -3.23
CA LEU A 169 -9.89 -3.85 -4.04
C LEU A 169 -9.84 -4.20 -5.52
N ILE A 170 -8.74 -4.82 -5.96
CA ILE A 170 -8.60 -5.27 -7.34
C ILE A 170 -9.64 -6.35 -7.66
N GLN A 171 -9.87 -7.30 -6.74
CA GLN A 171 -10.92 -8.31 -6.94
C GLN A 171 -12.32 -7.70 -7.00
N ASP A 172 -12.64 -6.72 -6.15
CA ASP A 172 -13.95 -6.06 -6.10
C ASP A 172 -14.22 -5.27 -7.38
N ILE A 173 -13.24 -4.49 -7.83
CA ILE A 173 -13.30 -3.71 -9.07
C ILE A 173 -13.54 -4.61 -10.28
N LEU A 174 -12.83 -5.75 -10.34
CA LEU A 174 -12.86 -6.64 -11.49
C LEU A 174 -14.09 -7.58 -11.43
N VAL A 175 -14.35 -8.24 -10.30
CA VAL A 175 -15.33 -9.34 -10.23
C VAL A 175 -16.77 -8.86 -10.08
N LYS A 176 -17.07 -7.82 -9.27
CA LYS A 176 -18.47 -7.45 -8.96
C LYS A 176 -19.27 -7.03 -10.19
N LYS A 177 -18.65 -6.48 -11.23
CA LYS A 177 -19.36 -6.02 -12.43
C LYS A 177 -19.48 -7.06 -13.56
N ALA A 178 -18.76 -8.19 -13.49
CA ALA A 178 -18.93 -9.28 -14.45
C ALA A 178 -20.31 -9.99 -14.30
N GLY A 179 -20.93 -9.90 -13.11
CA GLY A 179 -22.23 -10.50 -12.81
C GLY A 179 -23.46 -9.66 -13.22
N GLU A 180 -23.29 -8.35 -13.44
CA GLU A 180 -24.41 -7.47 -13.82
C GLU A 180 -24.54 -7.30 -15.35
N GLY A 181 -23.50 -7.62 -16.12
CA GLY A 181 -23.49 -7.52 -17.58
C GLY A 181 -23.93 -8.77 -18.35
N SER A 182 -24.25 -9.87 -17.67
CA SER A 182 -24.59 -11.16 -18.30
C SER A 182 -26.05 -11.59 -18.12
N GLY A 183 -26.92 -10.71 -17.60
CA GLY A 183 -28.36 -10.93 -17.50
C GLY A 183 -29.14 -10.19 -18.59
N CYS A 184 -29.80 -10.96 -19.48
CA CYS A 184 -30.80 -10.52 -20.47
C CYS A 184 -30.33 -9.73 -21.70
N SER A 185 -29.81 -10.46 -22.69
CA SER A 185 -30.22 -10.25 -24.09
C SER A 185 -30.72 -11.58 -24.65
N GLY A 186 -31.90 -11.99 -24.17
CA GLY A 186 -32.58 -13.21 -24.57
C GLY A 186 -34.00 -12.88 -25.02
N LYS A 187 -34.20 -12.95 -26.33
CA LYS A 187 -35.50 -13.02 -27.04
C LYS A 187 -36.41 -11.79 -26.98
N LYS A 188 -36.53 -11.13 -28.13
CA LYS A 188 -37.79 -11.07 -28.89
C LYS A 188 -37.48 -10.78 -30.36
N VAL A 189 -37.39 -11.85 -31.14
CA VAL A 189 -37.74 -11.86 -32.56
C VAL A 189 -39.06 -12.65 -32.66
N GLN A 190 -39.94 -12.16 -33.53
CA GLN A 190 -41.23 -12.68 -34.02
C GLN A 190 -42.53 -12.01 -33.57
N ASP A 191 -43.08 -11.29 -34.57
CA ASP A 191 -44.40 -11.46 -35.19
C ASP A 191 -45.63 -10.89 -34.46
N ASN A 192 -46.05 -9.69 -34.86
CA ASN A 192 -47.14 -9.47 -35.84
C ASN A 192 -47.32 -7.97 -36.14
#